data_AF-A0A060C182-F1
#
_entry.id   AF-A0A060C182-F1
#
_cell.length_a   1.000
_cell.length_b   1.000
_cell.length_c   1.000
_cell.angle_alpha   90.00
_cell.angle_beta   90.00
_cell.angle_gamma   90.00
#
_symmetry.space_group_name_H-M   'P 1'
#
loop_
_entity.id
_entity.type
_entity.pdbx_description
1 polymer ?
#
loop_
_entity_poly.entity_id
_entity_poly.type
_entity_poly.pdbx_seq_one_letter_code
_entity_poly.pdbx_strand_id
1 'polypeptide(L)' 'MNPEGLRYDDEFVRHKLLDVIGDLYLAGAPIHGRFIGNRTGHGLNNQLLRAVFADQANYRLATGALEAPLQLTAA' A
#
# COMPACT_ATOMS: atom_id res chain seq x y z
N MET A 1 19.12 -22.90 -0.47
CA MET A 1 18.69 -22.22 -1.71
C MET A 1 17.52 -22.99 -2.27
N ASN A 2 16.54 -22.30 -2.86
CA ASN A 2 15.35 -22.93 -3.44
C ASN A 2 15.76 -23.63 -4.75
N PRO A 3 15.64 -24.97 -4.87
CA PRO A 3 16.05 -25.72 -6.06
C PRO A 3 15.39 -25.24 -7.37
N GLU A 4 14.15 -24.79 -7.27
CA GLU A 4 13.31 -24.28 -8.37
C GLU A 4 13.54 -22.80 -8.72
N GLY A 5 14.35 -22.09 -7.93
CA GLY A 5 14.58 -20.66 -8.12
C GLY A 5 13.43 -19.78 -7.64
N LEU A 6 13.24 -18.63 -8.31
CA LEU A 6 12.17 -17.67 -8.04
C LEU A 6 10.96 -17.94 -8.93
N ARG A 7 9.78 -17.55 -8.46
CA ARG A 7 8.53 -17.60 -9.24
C ARG A 7 8.48 -16.49 -10.30
N TYR A 8 9.15 -15.37 -10.03
CA TYR A 8 9.28 -14.21 -10.91
C TYR A 8 10.67 -13.61 -10.77
N ASP A 9 11.21 -13.04 -11.85
CA ASP A 9 12.53 -12.38 -11.84
C ASP A 9 12.59 -11.23 -10.83
N ASP A 10 11.45 -10.57 -10.57
CA ASP A 10 11.26 -9.46 -9.64
C ASP A 10 10.51 -9.86 -8.36
N GLU A 11 10.53 -11.15 -7.98
CA GLU A 11 9.74 -11.69 -6.84
C GLU A 11 9.97 -10.93 -5.52
N PHE A 12 11.21 -10.49 -5.25
CA PHE A 12 11.52 -9.75 -4.03
C PHE A 12 10.78 -8.40 -3.94
N VAL A 13 10.69 -7.64 -5.03
CA VAL A 13 9.98 -6.35 -5.02
C VAL A 13 8.47 -6.57 -5.03
N ARG A 14 7.97 -7.62 -5.70
CA ARG A 14 6.56 -8.01 -5.64
C ARG A 14 6.15 -8.41 -4.22
N HIS A 15 7.00 -9.12 -3.50
CA HIS A 15 6.76 -9.47 -2.11
C HIS A 15 6.73 -8.21 -1.22
N LYS A 16 7.60 -7.22 -1.47
CA LYS A 16 7.53 -5.93 -0.77
C LYS A 16 6.26 -5.15 -1.07
N LEU A 17 5.76 -5.21 -2.31
CA LEU A 17 4.44 -4.65 -2.65
C LEU A 17 3.31 -5.39 -1.91
N LEU A 18 3.40 -6.72 -1.82
CA LEU A 18 2.44 -7.53 -1.06
C LEU A 18 2.46 -7.18 0.43
N ASP A 19 3.64 -7.00 1.02
CA ASP A 19 3.83 -6.51 2.39
C ASP A 19 3.12 -5.17 2.61
N VAL A 20 3.34 -4.21 1.69
CA VAL A 20 2.69 -2.89 1.73
C VAL A 20 1.16 -3.01 1.69
N ILE A 21 0.62 -3.86 0.81
CA ILE A 21 -0.84 -4.08 0.72
C ILE A 21 -1.37 -4.59 2.07
N GLY A 22 -0.68 -5.56 2.68
CA GLY A 22 -1.03 -6.09 4.00
C GLY A 22 -0.96 -5.03 5.10
N ASP A 23 0.12 -4.26 5.15
CA ASP A 23 0.31 -3.20 6.14
C ASP A 23 -0.77 -2.11 6.02
N LEU A 24 -1.09 -1.68 4.79
CA LEU A 24 -2.13 -0.67 4.54
C LEU A 24 -3.54 -1.18 4.88
N TYR A 25 -3.78 -2.49 4.82
CA TYR A 25 -5.06 -3.08 5.21
C TYR A 25 -5.36 -2.93 6.71
N LEU A 26 -4.34 -2.66 7.54
CA LEU A 26 -4.51 -2.32 8.95
C LEU A 26 -5.19 -0.96 9.18
N ALA A 27 -5.48 -0.20 8.12
CA ALA A 27 -6.29 1.02 8.16
C ALA A 27 -7.73 0.78 8.65
N GLY A 28 -8.23 -0.46 8.65
CA GLY A 28 -9.58 -0.81 9.09
C GLY A 28 -10.67 -0.60 8.02
N ALA A 29 -10.31 0.00 6.89
CA ALA A 29 -11.14 0.10 5.69
C ALA A 29 -10.24 0.15 4.44
N PRO A 30 -10.74 -0.24 3.24
CA PRO A 30 -10.00 -0.08 2.00
C PRO A 30 -9.59 1.38 1.79
N ILE A 31 -8.31 1.60 1.47
CA ILE A 31 -7.81 2.94 1.14
C ILE A 31 -8.05 3.20 -0.35
N HIS A 32 -8.78 4.27 -0.64
CA HIS A 32 -8.85 4.83 -1.99
C HIS A 32 -7.85 5.97 -2.13
N GLY A 33 -6.68 5.68 -2.71
CA GLY A 33 -5.62 6.66 -2.88
C GLY A 33 -4.41 6.11 -3.62
N ARG A 34 -3.39 6.94 -3.81
CA ARG A 34 -2.12 6.57 -4.44
C ARG A 34 -1.05 6.36 -3.36
N PHE A 35 -0.47 5.17 -3.32
CA PHE A 35 0.70 4.87 -2.49
C PHE A 35 1.99 5.01 -3.32
N ILE A 36 3.00 5.68 -2.76
CA ILE A 36 4.35 5.73 -3.32
C ILE A 36 5.33 5.40 -2.20
N GLY A 37 6.12 4.35 -2.39
CA GLY A 37 7.13 3.90 -1.44
C GLY A 37 8.50 3.84 -2.09
N ASN A 38 9.52 4.39 -1.42
CA ASN A 38 10.92 4.21 -1.78
C ASN A 38 11.63 3.50 -0.62
N ARG A 39 12.06 2.25 -0.84
CA ARG A 39 12.74 1.40 0.15
C ARG A 39 12.00 1.34 1.50
N THR A 40 10.67 1.24 1.46
CA THR A 40 9.87 1.17 2.68
C THR A 40 9.90 -0.24 3.28
N GLY A 41 9.45 -0.33 4.53
CA GLY A 41 9.19 -1.59 5.23
C GLY A 41 8.09 -1.38 6.27
N HIS A 42 7.73 -2.42 7.01
CA HIS A 42 6.58 -2.41 7.92
C HIS A 42 6.54 -1.21 8.88
N GLY A 43 7.68 -0.85 9.48
CA GLY A 43 7.76 0.28 10.39
C GLY A 43 7.37 1.61 9.73
N LEU A 44 7.86 1.87 8.51
CA LEU A 44 7.56 3.11 7.78
C LEU A 44 6.12 3.11 7.24
N ASN A 45 5.62 1.95 6.78
CA ASN A 45 4.23 1.80 6.34
C ASN A 45 3.26 2.06 7.51
N ASN A 46 3.57 1.58 8.72
CA ASN A 46 2.77 1.86 9.92
C ASN A 46 2.84 3.33 10.34
N GLN A 47 4.04 3.95 10.28
CA GLN A 47 4.19 5.38 10.56
C GLN A 47 3.38 6.24 9.59
N LEU A 48 3.33 5.87 8.30
CA LEU A 48 2.47 6.51 7.30
C LEU A 48 1.00 6.47 7.73
N LEU A 49 0.47 5.29 8.09
CA LEU A 49 -0.92 5.18 8.54
C LEU A 49 -1.19 6.02 9.79
N ARG A 50 -0.29 5.99 10.78
CA ARG A 50 -0.41 6.83 11.99
C ARG A 50 -0.43 8.31 11.63
N ALA A 51 0.40 8.77 10.70
CA ALA A 51 0.44 10.15 10.27
C ALA A 51 -0.86 10.56 9.54
N VAL A 52 -1.38 9.71 8.65
CA VAL A 52 -2.67 9.94 7.98
C VAL A 52 -3.79 10.04 9.01
N PHE A 53 -3.89 9.12 9.96
CA PHE A 53 -4.97 9.09 10.96
C PHE A 53 -4.77 10.04 12.14
N ALA A 54 -3.64 10.73 12.24
CA ALA A 54 -3.42 11.74 13.28
C ALA A 54 -4.29 12.99 13.09
N ASP A 55 -4.79 13.23 11.87
CA ASP A 55 -5.61 14.39 11.55
C ASP A 55 -6.76 14.01 10.59
N GLN A 56 -7.98 14.41 10.95
CA GLN A 56 -9.17 14.20 10.14
C GLN A 56 -9.11 14.96 8.79
N ALA A 57 -8.27 15.98 8.65
CA ALA A 57 -8.05 16.68 7.39
C ALA A 57 -7.37 15.81 6.31
N ASN A 58 -6.66 14.75 6.70
CA ASN A 58 -5.92 13.90 5.78
C ASN A 58 -6.77 12.82 5.09
N TYR A 59 -7.96 12.53 5.62
CA TYR A 59 -8.82 11.47 5.10
C TYR A 59 -10.30 11.73 5.34
N ARG A 60 -11.14 11.08 4.55
CA ARG A 60 -12.58 11.06 4.77
C ARG A 60 -13.08 9.64 4.64
N LEU A 61 -14.04 9.28 5.49
CA LEU A 61 -14.80 8.05 5.31
C LEU A 61 -15.78 8.28 4.15
N ALA A 62 -15.81 7.34 3.21
CA ALA A 62 -16.76 7.33 2.11
C ALA A 62 -17.52 5.99 2.13
N THR A 63 -18.81 6.05 1.84
CA THR A 63 -19.64 4.87 1.64
C THR A 63 -19.91 4.67 0.14
N GLY A 64 -20.08 3.42 -0.28
CA GLY A 64 -20.34 3.06 -1.67
C GLY A 64 -19.21 2.23 -2.29
N ALA A 65 -19.42 1.80 -3.53
CA ALA A 65 -18.39 1.13 -4.30
C ALA A 65 -17.24 2.11 -4.56
N LEU A 66 -16.01 1.59 -4.53
CA LEU A 66 -14.87 2.34 -5.07
C LEU A 66 -15.17 2.60 -6.55
N GLU A 67 -15.14 3.87 -6.95
CA GLU A 67 -15.14 4.19 -8.38
C GLU A 67 -13.90 3.59 -9.05
N ALA A 68 -13.93 3.51 -10.38
CA ALA A 68 -12.82 2.93 -11.15
C ALA A 68 -11.47 3.49 -10.67
N PRO A 69 -10.40 2.66 -10.66
CA PRO A 69 -9.11 3.04 -10.10
C PRO A 69 -8.66 4.39 -10.66
N LEU A 70 -8.18 5.26 -9.75
CA LEU A 70 -7.60 6.55 -10.11
C LEU A 70 -6.60 6.33 -11.26
N GLN A 71 -6.83 7.00 -12.39
CA GLN A 71 -5.94 6.89 -13.54
C GLN A 71 -4.52 7.23 -13.08
N LEU A 72 -3.61 6.26 -13.23
CA LEU A 72 -2.19 6.46 -13.00
C LEU A 72 -1.67 7.40 -14.10
N THR A 73 -1.68 8.71 -13.85
CA THR A 73 -0.91 9.63 -14.67
C THR A 73 0.56 9.42 -14.34
N ALA A 74 1.32 8.99 -15.35
CA ALA A 74 2.77 8.96 -15.28
C ALA A 74 3.25 10.40 -15.02
N ALA A 75 4.07 10.57 -13.99
CA ALA A 75 4.80 11.80 -13.73
C ALA A 75 6.13 11.76 -14.48
#